data_AF-A0AAJ2PZ94-F1
#
_entry.id   AF-A0AAJ2PZ94-F1
#
_cell.length_a   1.000
_cell.length_b   1.000
_cell.length_c   1.000
_cell.angle_alpha   90.00
_cell.angle_beta   90.00
_cell.angle_gamma   90.00
#
_symmetry.space_group_name_H-M   'P 1'
#
loop_
_entity.id
_entity.type
_entity.pdbx_description
1 polymer ?
#
loop_
_entity_poly.entity_id
_entity_poly.type
_entity_poly.pdbx_seq_one_letter_code
_entity_poly.pdbx_strand_id
1 'polypeptide(L)'
;MTDETGPEFVMISTFRRRTAEGFMLAAFVIDEKECESPAEMRSIRNEALTEIQRRRVVGEFETRRAKAGEQPSTLPRWAEYKRQLEAADKEPS
;
A
#
# COMPACT_ATOMS: atom_id res chain seq x y z
N MET A 1 -18.43 -23.22 -26.08
CA MET A 1 -17.97 -21.82 -26.10
C MET A 1 -17.23 -21.62 -24.80
N THR A 2 -15.97 -21.21 -24.88
CA THR A 2 -14.96 -21.25 -23.80
C THR A 2 -15.34 -20.40 -22.59
N ASP A 3 -15.09 -20.98 -21.41
CA ASP A 3 -15.18 -20.42 -20.06
C ASP A 3 -14.82 -18.92 -20.00
N GLU A 4 -15.82 -18.07 -19.74
CA GLU A 4 -15.67 -16.61 -19.67
C GLU A 4 -15.15 -16.12 -18.30
N THR A 5 -14.69 -17.02 -17.43
CA THR A 5 -14.11 -16.68 -16.12
C THR A 5 -12.61 -16.90 -16.16
N GLY A 6 -11.91 -16.03 -16.91
CA GLY A 6 -10.47 -15.83 -16.68
C GLY A 6 -10.24 -15.50 -15.19
N PRO A 7 -9.08 -15.87 -14.60
CA PRO A 7 -8.85 -15.65 -13.18
C PRO A 7 -9.07 -14.18 -12.82
N GLU A 8 -9.98 -13.90 -11.89
CA GLU A 8 -10.16 -12.57 -11.33
C GLU A 8 -8.83 -12.15 -10.67
N PHE A 9 -8.17 -11.17 -11.27
CA PHE A 9 -6.97 -10.57 -10.72
C PHE A 9 -7.36 -9.32 -9.96
N VAL A 10 -6.66 -9.09 -8.86
CA VAL A 10 -6.73 -7.84 -8.11
C VAL A 10 -5.37 -7.15 -8.13
N MET A 11 -5.35 -5.86 -7.87
CA MET A 11 -4.13 -5.09 -7.76
C MET A 11 -3.69 -4.99 -6.30
N ILE A 12 -2.41 -5.22 -6.06
CA ILE A 12 -1.75 -4.95 -4.79
C ILE A 12 -0.67 -3.91 -5.04
N SER A 13 -0.73 -2.79 -4.33
CA SER A 13 0.29 -1.74 -4.35
C SER A 13 1.02 -1.75 -3.01
N THR A 14 2.34 -1.97 -3.04
CA THR A 14 3.19 -2.00 -1.85
C THR A 14 4.07 -0.76 -1.85
N PHE A 15 4.04 0.01 -0.76
CA PHE A 15 5.01 1.08 -0.57
C PHE A 15 6.26 0.52 0.11
N ARG A 16 7.42 0.80 -0.49
CA ARG A 16 8.73 0.49 0.08
C ARG A 16 9.41 1.78 0.47
N ARG A 17 9.75 1.93 1.76
CA ARG A 17 10.50 3.08 2.26
C ARG A 17 12.00 2.79 2.26
N ARG A 18 12.81 3.80 2.01
CA ARG A 18 14.25 3.75 2.19
C ARG A 18 14.59 3.93 3.68
N THR A 19 15.36 3.02 4.25
CA THR A 19 15.90 3.14 5.62
C THR A 19 17.13 4.05 5.64
N ALA A 20 17.58 4.44 6.85
CA ALA A 20 18.82 5.19 7.03
C ALA A 20 20.05 4.46 6.47
N GLU A 21 20.02 3.13 6.50
CA GLU A 21 21.07 2.25 5.94
C GLU A 21 20.96 2.10 4.41
N GLY A 22 19.96 2.73 3.77
CA GLY A 22 19.78 2.73 2.32
C GLY A 22 18.96 1.56 1.77
N PHE A 23 18.47 0.65 2.61
CA PHE A 23 17.66 -0.49 2.18
C PHE A 23 16.21 -0.08 1.86
N MET A 24 15.60 -0.74 0.88
CA MET A 24 14.19 -0.57 0.54
C MET A 24 13.35 -1.62 1.25
N LEU A 25 12.61 -1.22 2.30
CA LEU A 25 11.76 -2.11 3.09
C LEU A 25 10.28 -1.84 2.85
N ALA A 26 9.51 -2.90 2.66
CA ALA A 26 8.06 -2.81 2.53
C ALA A 26 7.45 -2.30 3.84
N ALA A 27 6.66 -1.24 3.74
CA ALA A 27 6.14 -0.52 4.90
C ALA A 27 4.63 -0.69 5.06
N PHE A 28 3.87 -0.64 3.97
CA PHE A 28 2.42 -0.90 3.97
C PHE A 28 1.95 -1.38 2.60
N VAL A 29 0.73 -1.90 2.56
CA VAL A 29 0.05 -2.34 1.34
C VAL A 29 -1.32 -1.68 1.15
N ILE A 30 -1.70 -1.52 -0.11
CA ILE A 30 -3.05 -1.19 -0.56
C ILE A 30 -3.49 -2.36 -1.44
N ASP A 31 -4.49 -3.12 -0.98
CA ASP A 31 -5.02 -4.29 -1.67
C ASP A 31 -6.42 -3.96 -2.17
N GLU A 32 -6.62 -4.11 -3.46
CA GLU A 32 -7.91 -3.86 -4.10
C GLU A 32 -9.03 -4.76 -3.55
N LYS A 33 -8.73 -5.97 -3.04
CA LYS A 33 -9.75 -6.85 -2.41
C LYS A 33 -10.41 -6.25 -1.18
N GLU A 34 -9.72 -5.35 -0.51
CA GLU A 34 -10.22 -4.68 0.70
C GLU A 34 -10.79 -3.29 0.40
N CYS A 35 -10.82 -2.92 -0.87
CA CYS A 35 -11.47 -1.71 -1.34
C CYS A 35 -12.86 -2.07 -1.87
N GLU A 36 -13.84 -1.19 -1.66
CA GLU A 36 -15.16 -1.23 -2.27
C GLU A 36 -15.09 -1.10 -3.80
N SER A 37 -14.02 -0.48 -4.33
CA SER A 37 -13.82 -0.31 -5.76
C SER A 37 -12.35 -0.01 -6.15
N PRO A 38 -11.99 -0.19 -7.44
CA PRO A 38 -10.69 0.26 -7.96
C PRO A 38 -10.46 1.78 -7.79
N ALA A 39 -11.53 2.57 -7.77
CA ALA A 39 -11.47 4.01 -7.57
C ALA A 39 -11.05 4.36 -6.14
N GLU A 40 -11.53 3.62 -5.15
CA GLU A 40 -11.12 3.77 -3.75
C GLU A 40 -9.63 3.42 -3.58
N MET A 41 -9.17 2.31 -4.16
CA MET A 41 -7.75 1.95 -4.15
C MET A 41 -6.87 3.09 -4.66
N ARG A 42 -7.28 3.72 -5.78
CA ARG A 42 -6.59 4.89 -6.34
C ARG A 42 -6.63 6.10 -5.39
N SER A 43 -7.76 6.34 -4.74
CA SER A 43 -7.91 7.40 -3.74
C SER A 43 -6.95 7.23 -2.57
N ILE A 44 -6.93 6.03 -1.97
CA ILE A 44 -6.02 5.67 -0.87
C ILE A 44 -4.55 5.83 -1.29
N ARG A 45 -4.21 5.38 -2.51
CA ARG A 45 -2.84 5.53 -3.03
C ARG A 45 -2.43 6.99 -3.19
N ASN A 46 -3.32 7.84 -3.70
CA ASN A 46 -3.06 9.27 -3.86
C ASN A 46 -2.89 9.95 -2.50
N GLU A 47 -3.77 9.66 -1.54
CA GLU A 47 -3.66 10.16 -0.17
C GLU A 47 -2.30 9.77 0.45
N ALA A 48 -1.93 8.49 0.33
CA ALA A 48 -0.67 7.99 0.84
C ALA A 48 0.52 8.71 0.19
N LEU A 49 0.51 8.87 -1.14
CA LEU A 49 1.56 9.58 -1.86
C LEU A 49 1.71 11.02 -1.39
N THR A 50 0.60 11.76 -1.25
CA THR A 50 0.61 13.14 -0.76
C THR A 50 1.21 13.24 0.64
N GLU A 51 0.82 12.35 1.56
CA GLU A 51 1.30 12.38 2.94
C GLU A 51 2.79 11.98 3.05
N ILE A 52 3.22 10.97 2.30
CA ILE A 52 4.63 10.55 2.19
C ILE A 52 5.50 11.71 1.68
N GLN A 53 5.03 12.40 0.63
CA GLN A 53 5.71 13.58 0.08
C GLN A 53 5.77 14.72 1.09
N ARG A 54 4.66 15.03 1.78
CA ARG A 54 4.59 16.07 2.82
C ARG A 54 5.64 15.83 3.92
N ARG A 55 5.82 14.57 4.33
CA ARG A 55 6.78 14.13 5.35
C ARG A 55 8.20 13.91 4.82
N ARG A 56 8.43 14.05 3.51
CA ARG A 56 9.72 13.77 2.85
C ARG A 56 10.23 12.35 3.09
N VAL A 57 9.33 11.38 3.23
CA VAL A 57 9.69 9.96 3.35
C VAL A 57 10.12 9.47 1.97
N VAL A 58 11.38 9.05 1.85
CA VAL A 58 11.94 8.52 0.60
C VAL A 58 11.43 7.09 0.39
N GLY A 59 10.84 6.81 -0.76
CA GLY A 59 10.35 5.47 -1.08
C GLY A 59 9.74 5.36 -2.47
N GLU A 60 9.23 4.16 -2.79
CA GLU A 60 8.60 3.86 -4.07
C GLU A 60 7.37 2.95 -3.90
N PHE A 61 6.45 3.02 -4.87
CA PHE A 61 5.33 2.10 -4.97
C PHE A 61 5.60 1.03 -6.01
N GLU A 62 5.55 -0.23 -5.59
CA GLU A 62 5.53 -1.39 -6.48
C GLU A 62 4.10 -1.89 -6.60
N THR A 63 3.58 -1.99 -7.83
CA THR A 63 2.20 -2.46 -8.05
C THR A 63 2.22 -3.72 -8.88
N ARG A 64 1.52 -4.76 -8.42
CA ARG A 64 1.42 -6.05 -9.10
C ARG A 64 -0.02 -6.56 -9.15
N ARG A 65 -0.25 -7.48 -10.08
CA ARG A 65 -1.47 -8.30 -10.13
C ARG A 65 -1.31 -9.49 -9.19
N ALA A 66 -2.30 -9.71 -8.34
CA ALA A 66 -2.42 -10.88 -7.48
C ALA A 66 -3.66 -11.67 -7.88
N LYS A 67 -3.62 -13.00 -7.68
CA LYS A 67 -4.79 -13.85 -7.95
C LYS A 67 -5.85 -13.64 -6.85
N ALA A 68 -7.14 -13.77 -7.19
CA ALA A 68 -8.22 -13.68 -6.20
C ALA A 68 -8.06 -14.61 -4.98
N GLY A 69 -7.42 -15.78 -5.14
CA GLY A 69 -7.13 -16.71 -4.03
C GLY A 69 -5.83 -16.47 -3.26
N GLU A 70 -5.04 -15.45 -3.62
CA GLU A 70 -3.80 -15.14 -2.92
C GLU A 70 -4.07 -14.58 -1.51
N GLN A 71 -3.28 -15.02 -0.52
CA GLN A 71 -3.44 -14.61 0.87
C GLN A 71 -3.15 -13.12 1.05
N PRO A 72 -3.85 -12.43 1.97
CA PRO A 72 -3.56 -11.04 2.32
C PRO A 72 -2.12 -10.89 2.82
N SER A 73 -1.51 -9.74 2.50
CA SER A 73 -0.20 -9.39 3.06
C SER A 73 -0.28 -9.22 4.58
N THR A 74 0.78 -9.60 5.29
CA THR A 74 0.93 -9.33 6.73
C THR A 74 1.41 -7.91 7.02
N LEU A 75 1.69 -7.12 5.99
CA LEU A 75 2.04 -5.71 6.12
C LEU A 75 0.83 -4.89 6.54
N PRO A 76 1.03 -3.79 7.29
CA PRO A 76 -0.08 -2.93 7.69
C PRO A 76 -0.75 -2.29 6.47
N ARG A 77 -2.01 -1.89 6.66
CA ARG A 77 -2.73 -1.06 5.69
C ARG A 77 -2.30 0.40 5.79
N TRP A 78 -2.63 1.21 4.78
CA TRP A 78 -2.32 2.64 4.78
C TRP A 78 -2.81 3.35 6.05
N ALA A 79 -4.06 3.11 6.45
CA ALA A 79 -4.64 3.77 7.63
C ALA A 79 -3.88 3.44 8.92
N GLU A 80 -3.41 2.21 9.09
CA GLU A 80 -2.61 1.79 10.25
C GLU A 80 -1.22 2.42 10.22
N TYR A 81 -0.56 2.40 9.05
CA TYR A 81 0.74 3.01 8.87
C TYR A 81 0.70 4.53 9.09
N LYS A 82 -0.35 5.20 8.62
CA LYS A 82 -0.55 6.64 8.84
C LYS A 82 -0.63 6.97 10.33
N ARG A 83 -1.37 6.19 11.13
CA ARG A 83 -1.42 6.36 12.59
C ARG A 83 -0.05 6.22 13.23
N GLN A 84 0.78 5.28 12.75
CA GLN A 84 2.16 5.13 13.24
C GLN A 84 3.01 6.36 12.92
N LEU A 85 2.89 6.92 11.70
CA LEU A 85 3.56 8.17 11.33
C LEU A 85 3.11 9.36 12.20
N GLU A 86 1.82 9.45 12.48
CA GLU A 86 1.25 10.51 13.33
C GLU A 86 1.64 10.35 14.81
N ALA A 87 1.81 9.12 15.29
CA ALA A 87 2.31 8.85 16.63
C ALA A 87 3.78 9.27 16.78
N ALA A 88 4.63 8.94 15.79
CA ALA A 88 6.04 9.34 15.79
C ALA A 88 6.24 10.87 15.76
N ASP A 89 5.26 11.63 15.24
CA ASP A 89 5.26 13.10 15.27
C ASP A 89 5.01 13.67 16.67
N LYS A 90 4.33 12.90 17.53
CA LYS A 90 3.89 13.34 18.87
C LYS A 90 4.87 13.00 19.99
N GLU A 91 5.87 12.17 19.71
CA GLU A 91 6.91 11.86 20.69
C GLU A 91 7.89 13.05 20.76
N PRO A 92 7.93 13.82 21.87
CA PRO A 92 8.94 14.85 22.02
C PRO A 92 10.31 14.18 22.11
N SER A 93 11.23 14.58 21.24
CA SER A 93 12.66 14.31 21.40
C SER A 93 13.22 15.01 22.64
#